data_AF-A0AAU3EQI1-F1
#
_entry.id   AF-A0AAU3EQI1-F1
#
_cell.length_a   1.000
_cell.length_b   1.000
_cell.length_c   1.000
_cell.angle_alpha   90.00
_cell.angle_beta   90.00
_cell.angle_gamma   90.00
#
_symmetry.space_group_name_H-M   'P 1'
#
loop_
_entity.id
_entity.type
_entity.pdbx_description
1 polymer ?
#
loop_
_entity_poly.entity_id
_entity_poly.type
_entity_poly.pdbx_seq_one_letter_code
_entity_poly.pdbx_strand_id
1 'polypeptide(L)'
;MSTTAVLRTLRGRNVIAGAGALTTAVALGATLMAAAPAQADPHGPYGTVTARTGLIERQYPSTDSSVRGSLHFRQTVALKCKVRAQNIEGNTVWYLLRDRQVWVSARYMDNHGFVKYCKDVDRSSREMLNSVPKGAMG
;
A
#
# COMPACT_ATOMS: atom_id res chain seq x y z
N MET A 1 -10.08 40.55 55.61
CA MET A 1 -9.78 39.28 56.30
C MET A 1 -8.90 38.43 55.40
N SER A 2 -8.02 37.67 56.04
CA SER A 2 -6.74 37.11 55.59
C SER A 2 -6.74 36.02 54.49
N THR A 3 -5.60 35.96 53.77
CA THR A 3 -4.76 34.77 53.40
C THR A 3 -5.35 33.69 52.47
N THR A 4 -4.64 33.00 51.54
CA THR A 4 -3.20 32.72 51.35
C THR A 4 -2.95 32.14 49.93
N ALA A 5 -1.69 32.19 49.46
CA ALA A 5 -1.14 31.76 48.17
C ALA A 5 -0.69 30.27 48.12
N VAL A 6 -0.43 29.70 46.92
CA VAL A 6 0.70 28.77 46.62
C VAL A 6 1.12 28.87 45.13
N LEU A 7 2.43 28.66 44.90
CA LEU A 7 3.37 29.10 43.86
C LEU A 7 3.29 28.52 42.43
N ARG A 8 3.74 29.38 41.48
CA ARG A 8 4.35 29.08 40.17
C ARG A 8 5.76 28.52 40.34
N THR A 9 6.22 27.68 39.40
CA THR A 9 7.62 27.75 38.91
C THR A 9 7.70 27.45 37.41
N LEU A 10 7.93 28.51 36.62
CA LEU A 10 8.44 28.47 35.24
C LEU A 10 9.94 28.81 35.31
N ARG A 11 10.81 27.99 34.72
CA ARG A 11 12.22 28.32 34.44
C ARG A 11 12.59 27.57 33.15
N GLY A 12 13.20 28.15 32.12
CA GLY A 12 13.79 29.47 31.93
C GLY A 12 14.89 29.29 30.86
N ARG A 13 14.76 29.99 29.73
CA ARG A 13 15.77 30.09 28.65
C ARG A 13 17.04 30.75 29.18
N ASN A 14 18.21 30.30 28.73
CA ASN A 14 19.40 31.15 28.62
C ASN A 14 20.23 30.71 27.41
N VAL A 15 20.32 31.58 26.40
CA VAL A 15 21.25 31.54 25.28
C VAL A 15 22.40 32.47 25.66
N ILE A 16 23.65 31.99 25.60
CA ILE A 16 24.85 32.81 25.78
C ILE A 16 25.70 32.68 24.51
N ALA A 17 25.98 33.82 23.87
CA ALA A 17 26.94 33.98 22.79
C ALA A 17 28.25 34.53 23.36
N GLY A 18 29.39 34.02 22.89
CA GLY A 18 30.72 34.55 23.22
C GLY A 18 31.80 33.93 22.33
N ALA A 19 32.62 34.76 21.68
CA ALA A 19 33.70 34.40 20.75
C ALA A 19 35.05 34.30 21.49
N GLY A 20 35.93 33.34 21.11
CA GLY A 20 37.29 33.21 21.66
C GLY A 20 38.06 31.94 21.27
N ALA A 21 38.75 32.02 20.13
CA ALA A 21 39.96 31.35 19.59
C ALA A 21 40.61 30.04 20.18
N LEU A 22 41.06 29.20 19.22
CA LEU A 22 42.25 28.29 19.14
C LEU A 22 42.13 26.78 19.44
N THR A 23 42.23 25.98 18.35
CA THR A 23 42.93 24.68 18.13
C THR A 23 42.55 23.49 19.04
N THR A 24 42.19 22.28 18.59
CA THR A 24 42.67 21.42 17.50
C THR A 24 41.57 20.46 17.04
N ALA A 25 41.61 20.05 15.77
CA ALA A 25 40.72 19.08 15.16
C ALA A 25 40.78 17.69 15.86
N VAL A 26 39.60 17.14 16.17
CA VAL A 26 39.33 15.73 15.89
C VAL A 26 37.99 15.70 15.16
N ALA A 27 38.06 15.61 13.83
CA ALA A 27 36.91 15.27 13.01
C ALA A 27 36.56 13.80 13.27
N LEU A 28 35.79 13.53 14.33
CA LEU A 28 35.08 12.26 14.44
C LEU A 28 33.86 12.38 13.54
N GLY A 29 34.01 11.89 12.31
CA GLY A 29 32.96 11.85 11.30
C GLY A 29 31.72 11.15 11.84
N ALA A 30 30.74 11.94 12.29
CA ALA A 30 29.40 11.45 12.55
C ALA A 30 28.69 11.38 11.19
N THR A 31 28.82 10.24 10.50
CA THR A 31 27.92 9.92 9.40
C THR A 31 26.50 9.90 9.95
N LEU A 32 25.73 10.95 9.67
CA LEU A 32 24.29 10.98 9.90
C LEU A 32 23.68 9.89 9.01
N MET A 33 23.45 8.72 9.59
CA MET A 33 22.62 7.69 8.97
C MET A 33 21.21 8.26 8.87
N ALA A 34 20.85 8.76 7.70
CA ALA A 34 19.47 9.07 7.37
C ALA A 34 18.69 7.76 7.50
N ALA A 35 17.85 7.65 8.54
CA ALA A 35 16.92 6.53 8.67
C ALA A 35 16.02 6.55 7.44
N ALA A 36 16.27 5.62 6.49
CA ALA A 36 15.35 5.36 5.41
C ALA A 36 13.99 5.01 6.06
N PRO A 37 12.87 5.59 5.61
CA PRO A 37 11.58 5.16 6.12
C PRO A 37 11.47 3.68 5.81
N ALA A 38 11.31 2.84 6.84
CA ALA A 38 11.00 1.43 6.66
C ALA A 38 9.69 1.36 5.86
N GLN A 39 9.78 1.14 4.55
CA GLN A 39 8.61 0.83 3.76
C GLN A 39 7.99 -0.41 4.38
N ALA A 40 6.76 -0.27 4.89
CA ALA A 40 6.02 -1.37 5.47
C ALA A 40 6.13 -2.58 4.54
N ASP A 41 6.80 -3.64 5.01
CA ASP A 41 6.77 -4.94 4.34
C ASP A 41 5.30 -5.37 4.40
N PRO A 42 4.56 -5.28 3.28
CA PRO A 42 3.17 -5.62 3.31
C PRO A 42 3.16 -7.14 3.36
N HIS A 43 3.00 -7.72 4.54
CA HIS A 43 2.78 -9.15 4.64
C HIS A 43 1.60 -9.52 3.72
N GLY A 44 1.90 -10.13 2.58
CA GLY A 44 0.94 -10.51 1.53
C GLY A 44 1.17 -9.82 0.17
N PRO A 45 0.46 -10.27 -0.86
CA PRO A 45 0.70 -9.81 -2.22
C PRO A 45 0.37 -8.32 -2.39
N TYR A 46 1.14 -7.66 -3.23
CA TYR A 46 0.96 -6.26 -3.63
C TYR A 46 1.13 -6.12 -5.13
N GLY A 47 0.77 -4.97 -5.68
CA GLY A 47 1.08 -4.67 -7.06
C GLY A 47 1.41 -3.20 -7.29
N THR A 48 2.16 -2.96 -8.34
CA THR A 48 2.69 -1.65 -8.71
C THR A 48 2.11 -1.21 -10.05
N VAL A 49 1.58 0.01 -10.11
CA VAL A 49 0.95 0.53 -11.33
C VAL A 49 1.99 0.76 -12.43
N THR A 50 1.78 0.14 -13.60
CA THR A 50 2.67 0.27 -14.76
C THR A 50 2.18 1.29 -15.80
N ALA A 51 0.89 1.66 -15.76
CA ALA A 51 0.34 2.67 -16.66
C ALA A 51 0.83 4.09 -16.32
N ARG A 52 1.40 4.78 -17.32
CA ARG A 52 1.93 6.15 -17.15
C ARG A 52 0.85 7.19 -16.85
N THR A 53 -0.36 6.99 -17.36
CA THR A 53 -1.53 7.85 -17.11
C THR A 53 -2.20 7.56 -15.77
N GLY A 54 -1.70 6.60 -14.99
CA GLY A 54 -2.36 6.08 -13.79
C GLY A 54 -3.38 4.99 -14.11
N LEU A 55 -4.03 4.50 -13.07
CA LEU A 55 -4.98 3.39 -13.12
C LEU A 55 -6.25 3.74 -12.36
N ILE A 56 -7.39 3.57 -13.02
CA ILE A 56 -8.70 3.92 -12.45
C ILE A 56 -9.16 2.83 -11.47
N GLU A 57 -9.64 3.28 -10.31
CA GLU A 57 -10.27 2.45 -9.29
C GLU A 57 -11.77 2.43 -9.48
N ARG A 58 -12.35 1.24 -9.41
CA ARG A 58 -13.73 1.00 -9.83
C ARG A 58 -14.54 0.30 -8.76
N GLN A 59 -15.84 0.59 -8.72
CA GLN A 59 -16.76 -0.05 -7.77
C GLN A 59 -16.87 -1.55 -8.02
N TYR A 60 -16.82 -1.98 -9.29
CA TYR A 60 -16.92 -3.37 -9.73
C TYR A 60 -15.82 -3.67 -10.78
N PRO A 61 -15.48 -4.94 -11.05
CA PRO A 61 -14.45 -5.30 -12.03
C PRO A 61 -14.95 -5.20 -13.47
N SER A 62 -15.43 -4.01 -13.85
CA SER A 62 -15.92 -3.62 -15.17
C SER A 62 -15.69 -2.11 -15.40
N THR A 63 -15.37 -1.72 -16.63
CA THR A 63 -15.20 -0.34 -17.10
C THR A 63 -16.48 0.47 -17.08
N ASP A 64 -17.64 -0.18 -17.06
CA ASP A 64 -18.94 0.48 -17.00
C ASP A 64 -19.34 0.83 -15.55
N SER A 65 -18.61 0.29 -14.58
CA SER A 65 -18.86 0.58 -13.17
C SER A 65 -18.31 1.94 -12.76
N SER A 66 -18.95 2.51 -11.74
CA SER A 66 -18.61 3.85 -11.26
C SER A 66 -17.16 3.95 -10.81
N VAL A 67 -16.53 5.06 -11.18
CA VAL A 67 -15.19 5.41 -10.71
C VAL A 67 -15.23 5.77 -9.22
N ARG A 68 -14.26 5.25 -8.47
CA ARG A 68 -14.09 5.50 -7.03
C ARG A 68 -12.81 6.28 -6.72
N GLY A 69 -11.87 6.33 -7.67
CA GLY A 69 -10.59 7.01 -7.51
C GLY A 69 -9.61 6.65 -8.62
N SER A 70 -8.34 6.96 -8.40
CA SER A 70 -7.24 6.63 -9.29
C SER A 70 -5.97 6.36 -8.52
N LEU A 71 -5.13 5.50 -9.06
CA LEU A 71 -3.76 5.25 -8.63
C LEU A 71 -2.78 5.91 -9.60
N HIS A 72 -1.68 6.44 -9.08
CA HIS A 72 -0.63 7.06 -9.88
C HIS A 72 0.35 6.04 -10.44
N PHE A 73 1.11 6.43 -11.48
CA PHE A 73 2.19 5.62 -12.02
C PHE A 73 3.21 5.27 -10.93
N ARG A 74 3.66 3.99 -10.90
CA ARG A 74 4.54 3.41 -9.88
C ARG A 74 3.99 3.40 -8.44
N GLN A 75 2.71 3.75 -8.24
CA GLN A 75 2.09 3.58 -6.93
C GLN A 75 1.96 2.09 -6.62
N THR A 76 2.33 1.72 -5.40
CA THR A 76 2.19 0.35 -4.88
C THR A 76 0.96 0.26 -3.99
N VAL A 77 0.17 -0.80 -4.18
CA VAL A 77 -1.04 -1.07 -3.38
C VAL A 77 -1.12 -2.52 -2.94
N ALA A 78 -1.67 -2.75 -1.75
CA ALA A 78 -1.87 -4.09 -1.22
C ALA A 78 -3.06 -4.78 -1.90
N LEU A 79 -2.86 -6.04 -2.32
CA LEU A 79 -3.88 -6.83 -3.00
C LEU A 79 -4.55 -7.81 -2.01
N LYS A 80 -5.88 -7.96 -2.13
CA LYS A 80 -6.68 -8.87 -1.29
C LYS A 80 -6.97 -10.19 -1.97
N CYS A 81 -7.51 -10.14 -3.19
CA CYS A 81 -7.84 -11.30 -4.00
C CYS A 81 -8.04 -10.88 -5.46
N LYS A 82 -8.16 -11.87 -6.36
CA LYS A 82 -8.42 -11.66 -7.78
C LYS A 82 -9.70 -12.35 -8.26
N VAL A 83 -10.24 -11.85 -9.36
CA VAL A 83 -11.35 -12.47 -10.11
C VAL A 83 -11.05 -12.45 -11.61
N ARG A 84 -11.76 -13.29 -12.36
CA ARG A 84 -11.89 -13.12 -13.81
C ARG A 84 -13.17 -12.35 -14.10
N ALA A 85 -13.06 -11.26 -14.83
CA ALA A 85 -14.17 -10.41 -15.20
C ALA A 85 -13.93 -9.83 -16.60
N GLN A 86 -14.36 -8.59 -16.84
CA GLN A 86 -14.26 -7.96 -18.14
C GLN A 86 -12.84 -8.02 -18.70
N ASN A 87 -12.72 -8.39 -19.97
CA ASN A 87 -11.45 -8.43 -20.68
C ASN A 87 -10.96 -7.01 -20.99
N ILE A 88 -9.73 -6.69 -20.60
CA ILE A 88 -9.03 -5.46 -20.97
C ILE A 88 -7.77 -5.87 -21.73
N GLU A 89 -7.77 -5.65 -23.04
CA GLU A 89 -6.63 -5.95 -23.93
C GLU A 89 -6.05 -7.37 -23.74
N GLY A 90 -6.91 -8.38 -23.70
CA GLY A 90 -6.50 -9.77 -23.52
C GLY A 90 -6.30 -10.20 -22.07
N ASN A 91 -6.39 -9.31 -21.09
CA ASN A 91 -6.29 -9.63 -19.67
C ASN A 91 -7.66 -9.55 -18.97
N THR A 92 -8.14 -10.67 -18.44
CA THR A 92 -9.43 -10.75 -17.74
C THR A 92 -9.29 -10.62 -16.22
N VAL A 93 -8.08 -10.49 -15.70
CA VAL A 93 -7.83 -10.50 -14.25
C VAL A 93 -8.06 -9.11 -13.68
N TRP A 94 -8.83 -9.07 -12.60
CA TRP A 94 -9.06 -7.87 -11.80
C TRP A 94 -8.66 -8.14 -10.35
N TYR A 95 -8.05 -7.15 -9.71
CA TYR A 95 -7.65 -7.21 -8.32
C TYR A 95 -8.57 -6.38 -7.45
N LEU A 96 -8.95 -6.94 -6.30
CA LEU A 96 -9.57 -6.21 -5.20
C LEU A 96 -8.48 -5.68 -4.27
N LEU A 97 -8.51 -4.39 -3.99
CA LEU A 97 -7.57 -3.77 -3.05
C LEU A 97 -7.85 -4.24 -1.62
N ARG A 98 -6.80 -4.28 -0.80
CA ARG A 98 -6.91 -4.68 0.61
C ARG A 98 -7.49 -3.57 1.49
N ASP A 99 -7.03 -2.35 1.26
CA ASP A 99 -7.33 -1.21 2.12
C ASP A 99 -8.71 -0.59 1.81
N ARG A 100 -9.26 -0.86 0.62
CA ARG A 100 -10.54 -0.35 0.16
C ARG A 100 -11.23 -1.34 -0.77
N GLN A 101 -12.57 -1.33 -0.76
CA GLN A 101 -13.40 -2.23 -1.57
C GLN A 101 -13.55 -1.71 -3.01
N VAL A 102 -12.43 -1.57 -3.72
CA VAL A 102 -12.38 -1.12 -5.11
C VAL A 102 -11.57 -2.09 -5.96
N TRP A 103 -11.90 -2.13 -7.24
CA TRP A 103 -11.31 -3.01 -8.23
C TRP A 103 -10.39 -2.24 -9.17
N VAL A 104 -9.30 -2.89 -9.55
CA VAL A 104 -8.35 -2.40 -10.55
C VAL A 104 -8.00 -3.51 -11.53
N SER A 105 -7.74 -3.15 -12.79
CA SER A 105 -7.39 -4.12 -13.82
C SER A 105 -5.94 -4.58 -13.64
N ALA A 106 -5.70 -5.88 -13.68
CA ALA A 106 -4.36 -6.46 -13.66
C ALA A 106 -3.55 -6.13 -14.92
N ARG A 107 -4.21 -5.70 -16.01
CA ARG A 107 -3.57 -5.32 -17.27
C ARG A 107 -2.49 -4.24 -17.09
N TYR A 108 -2.71 -3.35 -16.12
CA TYR A 108 -1.91 -2.14 -15.89
C TYR A 108 -1.17 -2.16 -14.55
N MET A 109 -0.93 -3.37 -14.01
CA MET A 109 -0.19 -3.57 -12.77
C MET A 109 0.86 -4.67 -12.94
N ASP A 110 2.00 -4.47 -12.30
CA ASP A 110 2.93 -5.55 -11.98
C ASP A 110 2.50 -6.19 -10.65
N ASN A 111 2.47 -7.52 -10.59
CA ASN A 111 1.98 -8.26 -9.43
C ASN A 111 3.14 -8.94 -8.70
N HIS A 112 3.27 -8.64 -7.41
CA HIS A 112 4.30 -9.19 -6.55
C HIS A 112 3.67 -10.13 -5.53
N GLY A 113 3.90 -11.43 -5.73
CA GLY A 113 3.39 -12.49 -4.88
C GLY A 113 2.12 -13.17 -5.40
N PHE A 114 1.69 -14.19 -4.67
CA PHE A 114 0.53 -14.98 -5.04
C PHE A 114 -0.77 -14.32 -4.56
N VAL A 115 -1.60 -13.88 -5.52
CA VAL A 115 -2.95 -13.40 -5.25
C VAL A 115 -3.95 -14.54 -5.45
N LYS A 116 -4.58 -14.96 -4.35
CA LYS A 116 -5.66 -15.96 -4.35
C LYS A 116 -6.93 -15.45 -5.03
N TYR A 117 -7.75 -16.36 -5.55
CA TYR A 117 -9.09 -15.99 -6.00
C TYR A 117 -9.97 -15.54 -4.82
N CYS A 118 -10.92 -14.65 -5.10
CA CYS A 118 -11.93 -14.28 -4.11
C CYS A 118 -12.81 -15.50 -3.79
N LYS A 119 -13.18 -15.67 -2.51
CA LYS A 119 -13.75 -16.92 -1.96
C LYS A 119 -15.03 -17.36 -2.68
N ASP A 120 -15.84 -16.40 -3.13
CA ASP A 120 -17.08 -16.66 -3.86
C ASP A 120 -16.82 -17.23 -5.28
N VAL A 121 -15.67 -16.90 -5.88
CA VAL A 121 -15.24 -17.43 -7.19
C VAL A 121 -14.57 -18.80 -7.05
N ASP A 122 -13.84 -19.04 -5.97
CA ASP A 122 -13.15 -20.31 -5.69
C ASP A 122 -14.14 -21.47 -5.47
N ARG A 123 -15.28 -21.20 -4.79
CA ARG A 123 -16.35 -22.19 -4.63
C ARG A 123 -16.98 -22.57 -5.98
N SER A 124 -17.36 -21.58 -6.80
CA SER A 124 -17.95 -21.82 -8.12
C SER A 124 -17.00 -22.60 -9.04
N SER A 125 -15.70 -22.29 -9.01
CA SER A 125 -14.70 -22.99 -9.82
C SER A 125 -14.49 -24.45 -9.37
N ARG A 126 -14.46 -24.73 -8.06
CA ARG A 126 -14.42 -26.11 -7.53
C ARG A 126 -15.69 -26.88 -7.84
N GLU A 127 -16.85 -26.24 -7.72
CA GLU A 127 -18.13 -26.85 -8.03
C GLU A 127 -18.18 -27.29 -9.49
N MET A 128 -17.78 -26.41 -10.42
CA MET A 128 -17.68 -26.75 -11.84
C MET A 128 -16.70 -27.90 -12.12
N LEU A 129 -15.54 -27.94 -11.47
CA LEU A 129 -14.58 -29.05 -11.61
C LEU A 129 -15.14 -30.38 -11.07
N ASN A 130 -15.90 -30.33 -9.98
CA ASN A 130 -16.55 -31.51 -9.40
C ASN A 130 -17.77 -31.97 -10.20
N SER A 131 -18.35 -31.09 -11.03
CA SER A 131 -19.46 -31.39 -11.94
C SER A 131 -19.02 -31.95 -13.29
N VAL A 132 -17.72 -31.98 -13.62
CA VAL A 132 -17.22 -32.65 -14.83
C VAL A 132 -17.20 -34.17 -14.57
N PRO A 133 -18.02 -34.98 -15.27
CA PRO A 133 -18.06 -36.42 -15.04
C PRO A 133 -16.72 -37.07 -15.39
N LYS A 134 -16.12 -37.79 -14.43
CA LYS A 134 -14.93 -38.64 -14.61
C LYS A 134 -15.33 -39.90 -15.39
N GLY A 135 -15.48 -39.78 -16.71
CA GLY A 135 -15.95 -40.90 -17.52
C GLY A 135 -15.61 -40.75 -18.99
N ALA A 136 -14.32 -40.71 -19.31
CA ALA A 136 -13.81 -40.95 -20.67
C ALA A 136 -12.31 -41.28 -20.62
N MET A 137 -11.97 -42.42 -20.03
CA MET A 137 -10.80 -43.18 -20.46
C MET A 137 -11.31 -44.60 -20.70
N GLY A 138 -11.54 -44.91 -21.98
CA GLY A 138 -11.70 -46.28 -22.46
C GLY A 138 -10.34 -46.93 -22.67
#